data_AF-A0A523UGA6-F1
#
_entry.id   AF-A0A523UGA6-F1
#
_cell.length_a   1.000
_cell.length_b   1.000
_cell.length_c   1.000
_cell.angle_alpha   90.00
_cell.angle_beta   90.00
_cell.angle_gamma   90.00
#
_symmetry.space_group_name_H-M   'P 1'
#
loop_
_entity.id
_entity.type
_entity.pdbx_description
1 polymer ?
#
loop_
_entity_poly.entity_id
_entity_poly.type
_entity_poly.pdbx_seq_one_letter_code
_entity_poly.pdbx_strand_id
1 'polypeptide(L)'
;MRIYKGESCDIECIVSDPDGDELSYQWSADVAPGSLSSSDVGSISGEGSSVTWTAPTRRSTVIVSVLVSDGKGGTDTEDIVIDVVAGRCSL
;
A
#
# COMPACT_ATOMS: atom_id res chain seq x y z
N MET A 1 2.96 1.60 -10.18
CA MET A 1 1.77 0.79 -10.59
C MET A 1 0.63 1.73 -10.98
N ARG A 2 -0.37 1.33 -11.79
CA ARG A 2 -1.55 2.16 -12.11
C ARG A 2 -2.85 1.45 -11.73
N ILE A 3 -3.68 2.11 -10.94
CA ILE A 3 -4.99 1.61 -10.50
C ILE A 3 -6.05 2.67 -10.86
N TYR A 4 -7.25 2.23 -11.27
CA TYR A 4 -8.33 3.16 -11.56
C TYR A 4 -9.02 3.61 -10.27
N LYS A 5 -9.57 4.83 -10.29
CA LYS A 5 -10.34 5.38 -9.18
C LYS A 5 -11.38 4.38 -8.65
N GLY A 6 -11.38 4.15 -7.34
CA GLY A 6 -12.33 3.24 -6.68
C GLY A 6 -12.09 1.74 -6.89
N GLU A 7 -11.12 1.36 -7.73
CA GLU A 7 -10.72 -0.04 -7.86
C GLU A 7 -9.82 -0.46 -6.71
N SER A 8 -9.75 -1.77 -6.47
CA SER A 8 -8.90 -2.37 -5.44
C SER A 8 -7.81 -3.23 -6.06
N CYS A 9 -6.70 -3.39 -5.36
CA CYS A 9 -5.67 -4.36 -5.67
C CYS A 9 -5.16 -5.03 -4.40
N ASP A 10 -4.76 -6.29 -4.53
CA ASP A 10 -4.08 -7.01 -3.46
C ASP A 10 -2.59 -6.68 -3.49
N ILE A 11 -2.04 -6.46 -2.30
CA ILE A 11 -0.62 -6.18 -2.07
C ILE A 11 -0.11 -7.27 -1.14
N GLU A 12 0.94 -7.95 -1.57
CA GLU A 12 1.59 -9.01 -0.82
C GLU A 12 3.01 -8.60 -0.46
N CYS A 13 3.37 -8.79 0.81
CA CYS A 13 4.72 -8.64 1.33
C CYS A 13 5.35 -10.03 1.43
N ILE A 14 6.36 -10.27 0.58
CA ILE A 14 7.10 -11.53 0.55
C ILE A 14 8.40 -11.32 1.32
N VAL A 15 8.53 -12.02 2.45
CA VAL A 15 9.68 -11.94 3.34
C VAL A 15 10.29 -13.31 3.55
N SER A 16 11.62 -13.34 3.68
CA SER A 16 12.36 -14.55 4.01
C SER A 16 12.78 -14.46 5.47
N ASP A 17 12.19 -15.29 6.32
CA ASP A 17 12.59 -15.46 7.71
C ASP A 17 13.18 -16.87 7.92
N PRO A 18 14.52 -16.99 7.98
CA PRO A 18 15.20 -18.26 8.19
C PRO A 18 14.96 -18.86 9.58
N ASP A 19 14.66 -18.04 10.58
CA ASP A 19 14.52 -18.44 11.97
C ASP A 19 13.08 -18.88 12.29
N GLY A 20 12.12 -18.54 11.41
CA GLY A 20 10.72 -18.95 11.51
C GLY A 20 9.99 -18.27 12.67
N ASP A 21 10.41 -17.06 13.00
CA ASP A 21 9.81 -16.21 14.00
C ASP A 21 8.43 -15.70 13.55
N GLU A 22 7.62 -15.32 14.53
CA GLU A 22 6.34 -14.69 14.24
C GLU A 22 6.57 -13.24 13.79
N LEU A 23 6.26 -12.97 12.53
CA LEU A 23 6.42 -11.64 11.94
C LEU A 23 5.15 -10.80 12.13
N SER A 24 5.34 -9.54 12.51
CA SER A 24 4.27 -8.55 12.57
C SER A 24 4.35 -7.58 11.39
N TYR A 25 3.20 -7.20 10.84
CA TYR A 25 3.07 -6.38 9.65
C TYR A 25 2.25 -5.13 9.98
N GLN A 26 2.79 -3.96 9.70
CA GLN A 26 2.10 -2.69 9.84
C GLN A 26 2.03 -1.99 8.49
N TRP A 27 0.82 -1.85 7.97
CA TRP A 27 0.57 -1.23 6.69
C TRP A 27 0.10 0.22 6.85
N SER A 28 0.64 1.12 6.05
CA SER A 28 0.20 2.51 5.96
C SER A 28 0.11 2.97 4.52
N ALA A 29 -0.68 4.00 4.27
CA ALA A 29 -0.72 4.67 2.98
C ALA A 29 -0.66 6.18 3.21
N ASP A 30 0.11 6.87 2.38
CA ASP A 30 0.26 8.31 2.40
C ASP A 30 0.30 8.86 0.97
N VAL A 31 -0.06 10.14 0.83
CA VAL A 31 0.07 10.81 -0.46
C VAL A 31 1.52 11.17 -0.74
N ALA A 32 1.95 11.00 -1.99
CA ALA A 32 3.31 11.36 -2.39
C ALA A 32 3.58 12.87 -2.17
N PRO A 33 4.83 13.26 -1.87
CA PRO A 33 5.20 14.67 -1.73
C PRO A 33 4.76 15.48 -2.95
N GLY A 34 4.11 16.62 -2.69
CA GLY A 34 3.56 17.49 -3.75
C GLY A 34 2.14 17.13 -4.20
N SER A 35 1.50 16.11 -3.63
CA SER A 35 0.06 15.91 -3.78
C SER A 35 -0.73 17.00 -3.06
N LEU A 36 -1.79 17.48 -3.71
CA LEU A 36 -2.56 18.65 -3.26
C LEU A 36 -3.56 18.33 -2.13
N SER A 37 -3.78 17.06 -1.80
CA SER A 37 -4.79 16.66 -0.82
C SER A 37 -4.42 15.37 -0.09
N SER A 38 -4.36 15.44 1.24
CA SER A 38 -4.10 14.29 2.12
C SER A 38 -5.27 13.30 2.21
N SER A 39 -6.48 13.67 1.77
CA SER A 39 -7.63 12.77 1.75
C SER A 39 -7.66 11.82 0.54
N ASP A 40 -6.76 12.01 -0.42
CA ASP A 40 -6.72 11.25 -1.67
C ASP A 40 -5.71 10.10 -1.61
N VAL A 41 -5.77 9.32 -0.52
CA VAL A 41 -4.83 8.24 -0.20
C VAL A 41 -5.43 6.83 -0.37
N GLY A 42 -6.76 6.71 -0.32
CA GLY A 42 -7.45 5.42 -0.38
C GLY A 42 -7.58 4.76 0.99
N SER A 43 -7.85 3.45 1.01
CA SER A 43 -8.02 2.67 2.25
C SER A 43 -7.38 1.30 2.14
N ILE A 44 -6.70 0.87 3.20
CA ILE A 44 -6.17 -0.49 3.35
C ILE A 44 -7.16 -1.29 4.20
N SER A 45 -7.41 -2.54 3.80
CA SER A 45 -8.18 -3.51 4.57
C SER A 45 -7.47 -4.87 4.58
N GLY A 46 -7.50 -5.55 5.72
CA GLY A 46 -6.76 -6.79 5.93
C GLY A 46 -5.59 -6.60 6.90
N GLU A 47 -4.94 -7.71 7.23
CA GLU A 47 -3.83 -7.78 8.18
C GLU A 47 -2.84 -8.87 7.74
N GLY A 48 -1.62 -8.85 8.29
CA GLY A 48 -0.59 -9.84 7.98
C GLY A 48 0.17 -9.52 6.69
N SER A 49 0.66 -10.57 6.02
CA SER A 49 1.53 -10.46 4.84
C SER A 49 0.80 -10.03 3.56
N SER A 50 -0.54 -10.01 3.54
CA SER A 50 -1.32 -9.59 2.40
C SER A 50 -2.47 -8.69 2.82
N VAL A 51 -2.64 -7.58 2.12
CA VAL A 51 -3.74 -6.64 2.32
C VAL A 51 -4.37 -6.25 1.00
N THR A 52 -5.61 -5.78 1.04
CA THR A 52 -6.28 -5.17 -0.11
C THR A 52 -6.23 -3.66 0.07
N TRP A 53 -5.69 -2.95 -0.92
CA TRP A 53 -5.75 -1.49 -0.99
C TRP A 53 -6.81 -1.06 -2.01
N THR A 54 -7.67 -0.12 -1.61
CA THR A 54 -8.72 0.45 -2.46
C THR A 54 -8.38 1.89 -2.79
N ALA A 55 -8.34 2.19 -4.08
CA ALA A 55 -7.98 3.49 -4.60
C ALA A 55 -9.03 4.57 -4.24
N PRO A 56 -8.59 5.81 -3.96
CA PRO A 56 -9.49 6.94 -3.77
C PRO A 56 -10.26 7.25 -5.07
N THR A 57 -11.31 8.07 -4.94
CA THR A 57 -12.15 8.48 -6.08
C THR A 57 -11.55 9.62 -6.91
N ARG A 58 -10.40 10.16 -6.48
CA ARG A 58 -9.66 11.23 -7.14
C ARG A 58 -8.33 10.72 -7.68
N ARG A 59 -7.78 11.44 -8.67
CA ARG A 59 -6.44 11.13 -9.17
C ARG A 59 -5.43 11.57 -8.11
N SER A 60 -4.50 10.70 -7.80
CA SER A 60 -3.48 10.91 -6.79
C SER A 60 -2.32 9.96 -7.05
N THR A 61 -1.15 10.28 -6.51
CA THR A 61 -0.04 9.35 -6.40
C THR A 61 0.11 9.02 -4.93
N VAL A 62 -0.01 7.73 -4.61
CA VAL A 62 -0.04 7.20 -3.25
C VAL A 62 1.18 6.33 -3.03
N ILE A 63 1.77 6.43 -1.85
CA ILE A 63 2.82 5.56 -1.35
C ILE A 63 2.16 4.64 -0.33
N VAL A 64 2.19 3.33 -0.59
CA VAL A 64 1.78 2.32 0.39
C VAL A 64 3.04 1.70 0.96
N SER A 65 3.15 1.68 2.28
CA SER A 65 4.32 1.21 3.02
C SER A 65 3.95 0.03 3.90
N VAL A 66 4.87 -0.92 4.03
CA VAL A 66 4.78 -2.01 5.01
C VAL A 66 6.02 -2.00 5.89
N LEU A 67 5.81 -1.96 7.20
CA LEU A 67 6.84 -2.21 8.20
C LEU A 67 6.67 -3.65 8.70
N VAL A 68 7.71 -4.45 8.54
CA VAL A 68 7.78 -5.82 9.06
C VAL A 68 8.70 -5.85 10.26
N SER A 69 8.31 -6.54 11.34
CA SER A 69 9.11 -6.69 12.55
C SER A 69 9.14 -8.15 13.02
N ASP A 70 10.33 -8.63 13.37
CA ASP A 70 10.58 -9.98 13.90
C ASP A 70 10.31 -10.13 15.40
N GLY A 71 9.89 -9.05 16.08
CA GLY A 71 9.66 -9.03 17.53
C GLY A 71 10.93 -9.17 18.39
N LYS A 72 12.11 -9.31 17.78
CA LYS A 72 13.44 -9.43 18.41
C LYS A 72 14.33 -8.22 18.16
N GLY A 73 13.81 -7.21 17.46
CA GLY A 73 14.46 -5.92 17.22
C GLY A 73 14.93 -5.75 15.78
N GLY A 74 14.75 -6.75 14.92
CA GLY A 74 14.87 -6.63 13.48
C GLY A 74 13.59 -6.03 12.89
N THR A 75 13.73 -4.95 12.14
CA THR A 75 12.62 -4.35 11.41
C THR A 75 13.07 -3.98 10.02
N ASP A 76 12.19 -4.15 9.03
CA ASP A 76 12.42 -3.72 7.66
C ASP A 76 11.19 -3.00 7.11
N THR A 77 11.41 -2.09 6.15
CA THR A 77 10.32 -1.29 5.56
C THR A 77 10.47 -1.24 4.06
N GLU A 78 9.36 -1.48 3.36
CA GLU A 78 9.30 -1.39 1.90
C GLU A 78 8.10 -0.56 1.45
N ASP A 79 8.30 0.20 0.38
CA ASP A 79 7.33 1.13 -0.18
C ASP A 79 6.95 0.74 -1.61
N ILE A 80 5.67 0.91 -1.97
CA ILE A 80 5.21 0.87 -3.34
C ILE A 80 4.50 2.16 -3.74
N VAL A 81 4.75 2.61 -4.97
CA VAL A 81 4.12 3.81 -5.52
C VAL A 81 3.00 3.44 -6.49
N ILE A 82 1.81 3.97 -6.22
CA ILE A 82 0.58 3.72 -6.96
C ILE A 82 0.04 5.02 -7.55
N ASP A 83 -0.10 5.05 -8.87
CA ASP A 83 -0.74 6.13 -9.60
C ASP A 83 -2.23 5.83 -9.80
N VAL A 84 -3.09 6.64 -9.19
CA VAL A 84 -4.54 6.57 -9.34
C VAL A 84 -4.97 7.36 -10.56
N VAL A 85 -5.47 6.66 -11.57
CA VAL A 85 -5.83 7.25 -12.86
C VAL A 85 -7.35 7.21 -13.07
N ALA A 86 -7.85 8.12 -13.92
CA ALA A 86 -9.25 8.02 -14.32
C ALA A 86 -9.44 6.84 -15.27
N GLY A 87 -10.61 6.20 -15.21
CA GLY A 87 -11.04 5.24 -16.21
C GLY A 87 -10.88 5.80 -17.62
N ARG A 88 -10.47 4.93 -18.56
CA ARG A 88 -10.45 5.30 -19.98
C ARG A 88 -11.89 5.44 -20.45
N CYS A 89 -12.23 6.60 -21.00
CA CYS A 89 -13.43 6.79 -21.77
C CYS A 89 -12.98 6.99 -23.22
N SER A 90 -13.26 6.01 -24.07
CA SER A 90 -13.11 6.12 -25.53
C SER A 90 -14.50 6.12 -26.14
N LEU A 91 -14.78 7.10 -26.98
CA LEU A 91 -15.98 7.14 -27.83
C LEU A 91 -15.88 6.12 -28.96
#